data_AF-A0A848YAP8-F1
#
_entry.id   AF-A0A848YAP8-F1
#
_cell.length_a   1.000
_cell.length_b   1.000
_cell.length_c   1.000
_cell.angle_alpha   90.00
_cell.angle_beta   90.00
_cell.angle_gamma   90.00
#
_symmetry.space_group_name_H-M   'P 1'
#
loop_
_entity.id
_entity.type
_entity.pdbx_description
1 polymer ?
#
loop_
_entity_poly.entity_id
_entity_poly.type
_entity_poly.pdbx_seq_one_letter_code
_entity_poly.pdbx_strand_id
1 'polypeptide(L)'
;MGVFTIRLPDVGEGIAEAELTEWHVKPGDLVREDDVLAAVMTDKAALEVPSEVDGTVLELGGEIGDMIPVGAVLIRLEIAGESNEDVAPEAPAAKAEEDTAPEPEPKKPPSPALEAKPAASAPAKRDPGQK
;
A
#
# COMPACT_ATOMS: atom_id res chain seq x y z
N MET A 1 -26.18 3.98 -13.59
CA MET A 1 -24.72 4.15 -13.45
C MET A 1 -24.25 3.00 -12.62
N GLY A 2 -23.50 2.11 -13.23
CA GLY A 2 -22.88 1.00 -12.52
C GLY A 2 -21.45 1.35 -12.15
N VAL A 3 -20.97 0.81 -11.03
CA VAL A 3 -19.56 0.92 -10.65
C VAL A 3 -18.85 -0.33 -11.10
N PHE A 4 -17.82 -0.17 -11.93
CA PHE A 4 -16.91 -1.22 -12.36
C PHE A 4 -15.61 -1.10 -11.57
N THR A 5 -15.25 -2.14 -10.84
CA THR A 5 -14.02 -2.15 -10.04
C THR A 5 -12.96 -2.97 -10.76
N ILE A 6 -11.89 -2.32 -11.19
CA ILE A 6 -10.73 -3.01 -11.76
C ILE A 6 -9.81 -3.41 -10.60
N ARG A 7 -9.52 -4.70 -10.54
CA ARG A 7 -8.54 -5.26 -9.61
C ARG A 7 -7.21 -5.39 -10.32
N LEU A 8 -6.12 -5.31 -9.56
CA LEU A 8 -4.79 -5.58 -10.10
C LEU A 8 -4.77 -7.03 -10.65
N PRO A 9 -4.53 -7.23 -11.96
CA PRO A 9 -4.41 -8.57 -12.52
C PRO A 9 -3.16 -9.26 -11.97
N ASP A 10 -3.06 -10.58 -12.18
CA ASP A 10 -1.89 -11.33 -11.77
C ASP A 10 -0.65 -10.82 -12.54
N VAL A 11 0.25 -10.14 -11.83
CA VAL A 11 1.44 -9.49 -12.41
C VAL A 11 2.63 -10.44 -12.58
N GLY A 12 2.45 -11.73 -12.30
CA GLY A 12 3.44 -12.78 -12.53
C GLY A 12 3.40 -13.92 -11.52
N GLU A 13 3.83 -15.10 -11.96
CA GLU A 13 3.85 -16.34 -11.16
C GLU A 13 4.72 -16.17 -9.90
N GLY A 14 4.06 -15.98 -8.75
CA GLY A 14 4.70 -15.82 -7.43
C GLY A 14 4.92 -14.37 -6.97
N ILE A 15 4.37 -13.37 -7.66
CA ILE A 15 4.39 -11.97 -7.22
C ILE A 15 3.09 -11.66 -6.47
N ALA A 16 3.20 -11.31 -5.19
CA ALA A 16 2.02 -11.02 -4.35
C ALA A 16 1.54 -9.57 -4.46
N GLU A 17 2.40 -8.66 -4.93
CA GLU A 17 2.19 -7.21 -4.89
C GLU A 17 2.98 -6.50 -5.99
N ALA A 18 2.44 -5.38 -6.48
CA ALA A 18 3.06 -4.52 -7.49
C ALA A 18 3.12 -3.08 -6.98
N GLU A 19 4.18 -2.35 -7.33
CA GLU A 19 4.31 -0.92 -7.02
C GLU A 19 3.67 -0.10 -8.14
N LEU A 20 2.80 0.84 -7.80
CA LEU A 20 2.25 1.76 -8.80
C LEU A 20 3.28 2.85 -9.14
N THR A 21 3.78 2.87 -10.38
CA THR A 21 4.81 3.84 -10.79
C THR A 21 4.24 5.11 -11.40
N GLU A 22 3.11 5.05 -12.11
CA GLU A 22 2.50 6.21 -12.76
C GLU A 22 0.99 6.07 -12.97
N TRP A 23 0.24 7.16 -12.80
CA TRP A 23 -1.17 7.27 -13.16
C TRP A 23 -1.31 8.02 -14.49
N HIS A 24 -1.98 7.40 -15.47
CA HIS A 24 -2.37 8.06 -16.73
C HIS A 24 -3.76 8.70 -16.66
N VAL A 25 -4.53 8.37 -15.63
CA VAL A 25 -5.92 8.84 -15.45
C VAL A 25 -6.10 9.57 -14.11
N LYS A 26 -7.19 10.31 -13.98
CA LYS A 26 -7.52 11.11 -12.79
C LYS A 26 -8.98 10.92 -12.40
N PRO A 27 -9.36 11.09 -11.12
CA PRO A 27 -10.76 11.10 -10.73
C PRO A 27 -11.54 12.16 -11.50
N GLY A 28 -12.64 11.75 -12.13
CA GLY A 28 -13.48 12.54 -13.02
C GLY A 28 -13.06 12.52 -14.50
N ASP A 29 -11.96 11.83 -14.85
CA ASP A 29 -11.53 11.67 -16.24
C ASP A 29 -12.26 10.52 -16.94
N LEU A 30 -12.35 10.58 -18.26
CA LEU A 30 -13.19 9.69 -19.07
C LEU A 30 -12.28 8.74 -19.84
N VAL A 31 -12.30 7.47 -19.45
CA VAL A 31 -11.44 6.40 -19.98
C VAL A 31 -12.21 5.51 -20.95
N ARG A 32 -11.49 4.82 -21.84
CA ARG A 32 -12.07 3.93 -22.85
C ARG A 32 -11.48 2.52 -22.73
N GLU A 33 -12.19 1.53 -23.25
CA GLU A 33 -11.62 0.19 -23.47
C GLU A 33 -10.29 0.31 -24.23
N ASP A 34 -9.28 -0.45 -23.78
CA ASP A 34 -7.90 -0.46 -24.29
C ASP A 34 -7.02 0.75 -23.86
N ASP A 35 -7.57 1.72 -23.12
CA ASP A 35 -6.82 2.88 -22.63
C ASP A 35 -5.95 2.54 -21.41
N VAL A 36 -4.73 3.06 -21.34
CA VAL A 36 -3.81 2.79 -20.23
C VAL A 36 -4.23 3.60 -19.01
N LEU A 37 -4.62 2.92 -17.94
CA LEU A 37 -5.05 3.58 -16.70
C LEU A 37 -3.85 3.93 -15.82
N ALA A 38 -2.95 2.98 -15.65
CA ALA A 38 -1.82 3.06 -14.73
C ALA A 38 -0.65 2.18 -15.21
N ALA A 39 0.56 2.56 -14.83
CA ALA A 39 1.75 1.74 -14.94
C ALA A 39 2.11 1.19 -13.56
N VAL A 40 2.30 -0.13 -13.49
CA VAL A 40 2.78 -0.82 -12.29
C VAL A 40 4.14 -1.45 -12.57
N MET A 41 5.04 -1.39 -11.60
CA MET A 41 6.35 -2.01 -11.65
C MET A 41 6.44 -3.13 -10.63
N THR A 42 6.89 -4.29 -11.09
CA THR A 42 7.25 -5.42 -10.23
C THR A 42 8.77 -5.58 -10.22
N ASP A 43 9.28 -6.40 -9.30
CA ASP A 43 10.70 -6.77 -9.22
C ASP A 43 11.27 -7.32 -10.54
N LYS A 44 10.40 -7.87 -11.40
CA LYS A 44 10.81 -8.50 -12.67
C LYS A 44 10.53 -7.67 -13.91
N ALA A 45 9.44 -6.90 -13.94
CA ALA A 45 8.99 -6.18 -15.12
C ALA A 45 8.02 -5.05 -14.77
N ALA A 46 7.98 -4.02 -15.62
CA ALA A 46 6.90 -3.04 -15.64
C ALA A 46 5.77 -3.55 -16.53
N LEU A 47 4.54 -3.49 -16.03
CA LEU A 47 3.32 -3.83 -16.74
C LEU A 47 2.37 -2.64 -16.70
N GLU A 48 1.62 -2.46 -17.77
CA GLU A 48 0.60 -1.43 -17.89
C GLU A 48 -0.77 -2.07 -17.61
N VAL A 49 -1.63 -1.37 -16.87
CA VAL A 49 -3.00 -1.81 -16.57
C VAL A 49 -3.95 -1.12 -17.55
N PRO A 50 -4.41 -1.80 -18.61
CA PRO A 50 -5.39 -1.25 -19.54
C PRO A 50 -6.80 -1.29 -18.94
N SER A 51 -7.67 -0.41 -19.43
CA SER A 51 -9.09 -0.42 -19.08
C SER A 51 -9.82 -1.52 -19.85
N GLU A 52 -10.59 -2.34 -19.13
CA GLU A 52 -11.44 -3.38 -19.73
C GLU A 52 -12.78 -2.83 -20.25
N VAL A 53 -13.17 -1.62 -19.82
CA VAL A 53 -14.45 -0.98 -20.16
C VAL A 53 -14.28 0.53 -20.33
N ASP A 54 -15.22 1.16 -21.05
CA ASP A 54 -15.36 2.61 -21.08
C ASP A 54 -16.12 3.14 -19.85
N GLY A 55 -15.60 4.19 -19.22
CA GLY A 55 -16.15 4.71 -17.98
C GLY A 55 -15.54 6.03 -17.52
N THR A 56 -16.07 6.58 -16.44
CA THR A 56 -15.52 7.76 -15.76
C THR A 56 -14.83 7.34 -14.48
N VAL A 57 -13.60 7.79 -14.22
CA VAL A 57 -12.91 7.44 -12.97
C VAL A 57 -13.65 8.04 -11.78
N LEU A 58 -14.13 7.20 -10.88
CA LEU A 58 -14.73 7.64 -9.61
C LEU A 58 -13.64 7.84 -8.55
N GLU A 59 -12.80 6.83 -8.38
CA GLU A 59 -11.84 6.76 -7.28
C GLU A 59 -10.65 5.89 -7.66
N LEU A 60 -9.45 6.35 -7.29
CA LEU A 60 -8.20 5.61 -7.44
C LEU A 60 -7.92 4.87 -6.13
N GLY A 61 -7.63 3.57 -6.21
CA GLY A 61 -7.39 2.69 -5.05
C GLY A 61 -5.96 2.73 -4.51
N GLY A 62 -5.07 3.54 -5.10
CA GLY A 62 -3.68 3.68 -4.67
C GLY A 62 -3.02 4.96 -5.19
N GLU A 63 -1.88 5.31 -4.60
CA GLU A 63 -1.05 6.46 -5.00
C GLU A 63 0.24 6.02 -5.70
N ILE A 64 0.88 6.95 -6.40
CA ILE A 64 2.17 6.70 -7.04
C ILE A 64 3.21 6.36 -5.96
N GLY A 65 3.85 5.21 -6.09
CA GLY A 65 4.78 4.62 -5.13
C GLY A 65 4.14 3.68 -4.12
N ASP A 66 2.83 3.45 -4.19
CA ASP A 66 2.12 2.55 -3.28
C ASP A 66 2.21 1.08 -3.76
N MET A 67 2.31 0.14 -2.82
CA MET A 67 2.31 -1.28 -3.10
C MET A 67 0.89 -1.86 -3.04
N ILE A 68 0.38 -2.28 -4.20
CA ILE A 68 -0.94 -2.87 -4.35
C ILE A 68 -0.82 -4.40 -4.46
N PRO A 69 -1.51 -5.18 -3.60
CA PRO A 69 -1.52 -6.64 -3.71
C PRO A 69 -2.30 -7.13 -4.95
N VAL A 70 -1.91 -8.28 -5.48
CA VAL A 70 -2.64 -8.95 -6.58
C VAL A 70 -4.08 -9.24 -6.15
N GLY A 71 -5.04 -8.90 -7.01
CA GLY A 71 -6.46 -9.03 -6.71
C GLY A 71 -7.03 -7.92 -5.82
N ALA A 72 -6.22 -6.97 -5.35
CA ALA A 72 -6.73 -5.79 -4.65
C ALA A 72 -7.38 -4.80 -5.62
N VAL A 73 -8.24 -3.94 -5.08
CA VAL A 73 -8.94 -2.90 -5.85
C VAL A 73 -7.96 -1.82 -6.27
N LEU A 74 -7.78 -1.63 -7.57
CA LEU A 74 -6.86 -0.65 -8.13
C LEU A 74 -7.57 0.66 -8.51
N ILE A 75 -8.75 0.57 -9.14
CA ILE A 75 -9.52 1.73 -9.57
C ILE A 75 -11.01 1.40 -9.67
N ARG A 76 -11.85 2.39 -9.36
CA ARG A 76 -13.31 2.32 -9.54
C ARG A 76 -13.74 3.26 -10.66
N LEU A 77 -14.47 2.71 -11.61
CA LEU A 77 -14.98 3.40 -12.79
C LEU A 77 -16.50 3.44 -12.73
N GLU A 78 -17.12 4.57 -13.06
CA GLU A 78 -18.54 4.69 -13.33
C GLU A 78 -18.81 4.40 -14.80
N ILE A 79 -19.58 3.36 -15.09
CA ILE A 79 -19.98 2.98 -16.43
C ILE A 79 -21.48 3.25 -16.64
N ALA A 80 -21.84 3.60 -17.88
CA ALA A 80 -23.23 3.77 -18.27
C ALA A 80 -24.00 2.43 -18.37
N GLY A 81 -23.27 1.30 -18.42
CA GLY A 81 -23.78 -0.07 -18.48
C GLY A 81 -24.02 -0.73 -17.11
N GLU A 82 -24.38 -2.01 -17.15
CA GLU A 82 -24.70 -2.85 -15.99
C GLU A 82 -23.51 -2.94 -15.01
N SER A 83 -23.74 -2.67 -13.72
CA SER A 83 -22.71 -2.76 -12.68
C SER A 83 -22.12 -4.16 -12.61
N ASN A 84 -20.81 -4.32 -12.85
CA ASN A 84 -20.09 -5.52 -12.43
C ASN A 84 -19.72 -5.40 -10.94
N GLU A 85 -20.74 -5.37 -10.07
CA GLU A 85 -20.56 -5.55 -8.63
C GLU A 85 -20.64 -7.03 -8.20
N ASP A 86 -20.54 -7.96 -9.15
CA ASP A 86 -20.53 -9.40 -8.92
C ASP A 86 -19.61 -10.00 -10.01
N VAL A 87 -18.38 -10.45 -9.73
CA VAL A 87 -18.11 -11.66 -8.95
C VAL A 87 -16.86 -11.44 -8.08
N ALA A 88 -17.06 -11.08 -6.82
CA ALA A 88 -16.24 -11.71 -5.80
C ALA A 88 -16.83 -13.12 -5.63
N PRO A 89 -16.08 -14.22 -5.81
CA PRO A 89 -16.50 -15.44 -5.13
C PRO A 89 -16.59 -15.05 -3.66
N GLU A 90 -17.78 -15.21 -3.07
CA GLU A 90 -17.93 -15.32 -1.64
C GLU A 90 -16.78 -16.19 -1.13
N ALA A 91 -15.80 -15.56 -0.49
CA ALA A 91 -14.95 -16.28 0.43
C ALA A 91 -15.88 -16.69 1.57
N PRO A 92 -16.16 -18.00 1.76
CA PRO A 92 -16.83 -18.40 2.97
C PRO A 92 -15.88 -18.04 4.08
N ALA A 93 -16.35 -17.13 4.93
CA ALA A 93 -15.89 -16.83 6.27
C ALA A 93 -14.81 -17.80 6.77
N ALA A 94 -13.60 -17.28 6.90
CA ALA A 94 -12.68 -17.73 7.92
C ALA A 94 -13.43 -17.73 9.26
N LYS A 95 -13.81 -18.92 9.71
CA LYS A 95 -14.29 -19.15 11.06
C LYS A 95 -13.74 -20.48 11.57
N ALA A 96 -12.47 -20.42 11.94
CA ALA A 96 -11.91 -21.09 13.11
C ALA A 96 -11.26 -19.94 13.89
N GLU A 97 -11.93 -19.32 14.87
CA GLU A 97 -12.18 -19.84 16.22
C GLU A 97 -10.96 -20.53 16.83
N GLU A 98 -9.96 -19.72 17.20
CA GLU A 98 -9.08 -19.89 18.37
C GLU A 98 -8.78 -18.46 18.87
N ASP A 99 -9.69 -17.80 19.60
CA ASP A 99 -9.83 -17.88 21.06
C ASP A 99 -8.55 -18.27 21.80
N THR A 100 -7.71 -17.28 22.10
CA THR A 100 -7.16 -17.04 23.44
C THR A 100 -6.44 -15.70 23.45
N ALA A 101 -7.17 -14.67 23.86
CA ALA A 101 -6.61 -13.70 24.79
C ALA A 101 -7.10 -14.11 26.19
N PRO A 102 -6.29 -13.96 27.24
CA PRO A 102 -6.32 -12.65 27.86
C PRO A 102 -4.94 -12.16 28.29
N GLU A 103 -4.67 -10.93 27.90
CA GLU A 103 -3.84 -10.03 28.69
C GLU A 103 -4.55 -9.76 30.02
N PRO A 104 -3.78 -9.64 31.11
CA PRO A 104 -3.81 -8.33 31.76
C PRO A 104 -2.40 -7.85 32.15
N GLU A 105 -2.06 -6.67 31.62
CA GLU A 105 -1.23 -5.66 32.29
C GLU A 105 -1.79 -5.34 33.71
N PRO A 106 -1.18 -4.49 34.57
CA PRO A 106 0.15 -3.84 34.54
C PRO A 106 0.87 -3.96 35.91
N LYS A 107 2.22 -3.95 35.98
CA LYS A 107 2.93 -3.44 37.18
C LYS A 107 4.28 -2.77 36.86
N LYS A 108 4.22 -1.44 36.71
CA LYS A 108 5.24 -0.49 37.21
C LYS A 108 4.67 0.17 38.48
N PRO A 109 5.42 0.83 39.38
CA PRO A 109 6.86 1.14 39.40
C PRO A 109 7.46 0.79 40.82
N PRO A 110 8.59 1.30 41.38
CA PRO A 110 9.14 2.66 41.31
C PRO A 110 10.65 2.76 40.95
N SER A 111 11.03 3.93 40.45
CA SER A 111 12.40 4.46 40.57
C SER A 111 12.59 4.97 42.01
N PRO A 112 13.78 4.82 42.61
CA PRO A 112 14.66 5.98 42.79
C PRO A 112 16.12 5.61 42.52
N ALA A 113 16.81 6.39 41.68
CA ALA A 113 17.77 7.41 42.09
C ALA A 113 18.94 6.88 42.94
N LEU A 114 20.13 6.72 42.33
CA LEU A 114 21.41 7.36 42.70
C LEU A 114 22.59 6.58 42.12
N GLU A 115 23.51 7.32 41.49
CA GLU A 115 24.97 7.09 41.42
C GLU A 115 25.48 5.84 40.65
N ALA A 116 26.46 5.90 39.75
CA ALA A 116 27.62 6.78 39.69
C ALA A 116 28.08 7.00 38.24
N LYS A 117 28.13 8.26 37.82
CA LYS A 117 29.13 8.72 36.84
C LYS A 117 30.18 9.50 37.63
N PRO A 118 31.38 8.94 37.88
CA PRO A 118 32.48 9.75 38.33
C PRO A 118 32.87 10.73 37.23
N ALA A 119 32.90 12.01 37.62
CA ALA A 119 33.43 13.12 36.87
C ALA A 119 34.90 12.91 36.50
N ALA A 120 35.28 13.39 35.32
CA ALA A 120 36.58 14.01 35.13
C ALA A 120 36.50 15.02 33.99
N SER A 121 36.77 16.26 34.37
CA SER A 121 36.81 17.47 33.59
C SER A 121 37.75 17.42 32.38
N ALA A 122 37.34 18.18 31.37
CA ALA A 122 38.08 18.90 30.31
C ALA A 122 39.54 19.33 30.62
N PRO A 123 40.27 20.01 29.70
CA PRO A 123 40.27 20.05 28.22
C PRO A 123 41.71 19.90 27.64
N ALA A 124 41.88 19.75 26.32
CA ALA A 124 43.04 20.34 25.61
C ALA A 124 42.88 20.26 24.09
N LYS A 125 42.67 21.42 23.46
CA LYS A 125 43.01 21.66 22.06
C LYS A 125 44.50 21.32 21.85
N ARG A 126 44.82 20.47 20.88
CA ARG A 126 46.12 20.46 20.20
C ARG A 126 45.93 20.86 18.74
N ASP A 127 46.08 22.15 18.53
CA ASP A 127 46.95 22.77 17.52
C ASP A 127 47.00 22.20 16.09
N PRO A 128 46.56 22.96 15.07
CA PRO A 128 47.05 22.84 13.72
C PRO A 128 48.13 23.93 13.47
N GLY A 129 49.42 23.58 13.59
CA GLY A 129 50.47 24.51 13.17
C GLY A 129 51.90 24.19 13.61
N GLN A 130 52.58 23.24 12.94
CA GLN A 130 54.01 23.40 12.55
C GLN A 130 54.57 22.17 11.81
N LYS A 131 54.78 22.30 10.50
CA LYS A 131 56.11 22.42 9.87
C LYS A 131 56.01 22.18 8.36
#